data_AF-A0A955BME0-F1
#
_entry.id   AF-A0A955BME0-F1
#
_cell.length_a   1.000
_cell.length_b   1.000
_cell.length_c   1.000
_cell.angle_alpha   90.00
_cell.angle_beta   90.00
_cell.angle_gamma   90.00
#
_symmetry.space_group_name_H-M   'P 1'
#
loop_
_entity.id
_entity.type
_entity.pdbx_description
1 polymer ?
#
loop_
_entity_poly.entity_id
_entity_poly.type
_entity_poly.pdbx_seq_one_letter_code
_entity_poly.pdbx_strand_id
1 'polypeptide(L)'
;MASPEAQRPEGLAKRILSALEAQPGQRGSDLASRLGVDRKEVNRCLAHELAGRVVQDSGYRWSLRHGSGVQTPVAQTAGTSLTELARLCRYYLECIGNDTGEGVSVFAASKFGEPEYTELPALPVLDPTDAWWNSPGVQRVLGNVRADRGNLVAWLGYPVRLREHRTAKWRGFFVEPVMLWAIELPEQPGDLPRIVDDLPVPNFSVLRSMAMGDASAVVEEAARLDEELGLNSPLEDRPEIDELLERLVAIRPDWDWQEALTPENCAGDQPLAGIGKAGIYNRAVILPGKRSPYTQGLESELKQLAEIPDVRLAETALGKWLSGATGGPVQGDTQPLIEVVPMNSEQRAAVESALTAPHTVVTGPPGTGKSQVVTNLLVNAAWRGMKVLFASKNNKAVDVVEARVNGLGNRPVLLRLGNKEYQAKLATYLTSMLSGRVGEDDRISYEEGLAHHTQLARQLKELDALQARTLEARNRVDKLEADVEALRKVFGPDRFNALDASLVAKLPALVEAAETKADALDP
;
A
#
# COMPACT_ATOMS: atom_id res chain seq x y z
N MET A 1 -41.90 -59.49 7.59
CA MET A 1 -41.25 -58.41 8.34
C MET A 1 -39.75 -58.61 8.19
N ALA A 2 -39.12 -57.82 7.32
CA ALA A 2 -37.69 -57.92 7.00
C ALA A 2 -36.98 -56.63 7.45
N SER A 3 -35.83 -56.80 8.08
CA SER A 3 -35.01 -55.80 8.76
C SER A 3 -34.48 -54.69 7.83
N PRO A 4 -34.28 -53.45 8.33
CA PRO A 4 -33.64 -52.38 7.58
C PRO A 4 -32.12 -52.35 7.85
N GLU A 5 -31.38 -53.25 7.21
CA GLU A 5 -29.91 -53.17 7.06
C GLU A 5 -29.58 -53.07 5.56
N ALA A 6 -29.69 -51.88 4.95
CA ALA A 6 -29.06 -51.54 3.65
C ALA A 6 -29.36 -50.10 3.20
N GLN A 7 -28.79 -49.07 3.86
CA GLN A 7 -28.62 -47.73 3.25
C GLN A 7 -27.25 -47.16 3.65
N ARG A 8 -26.19 -47.63 2.97
CA ARG A 8 -24.88 -46.96 2.91
C ARG A 8 -24.84 -46.03 1.67
N PRO A 9 -24.01 -44.97 1.67
CA PRO A 9 -24.11 -43.84 0.74
C PRO A 9 -23.49 -44.10 -0.64
N GLU A 10 -23.93 -45.12 -1.38
CA GLU A 10 -23.47 -45.34 -2.79
C GLU A 10 -24.07 -44.35 -3.80
N GLY A 11 -24.85 -43.36 -3.35
CA GLY A 11 -25.56 -42.41 -4.20
C GLY A 11 -24.81 -41.10 -4.50
N LEU A 12 -23.99 -40.59 -3.58
CA LEU A 12 -23.46 -39.22 -3.69
C LEU A 12 -22.35 -39.11 -4.74
N ALA A 13 -21.36 -40.00 -4.71
CA ALA A 13 -20.27 -40.02 -5.68
C ALA A 13 -20.75 -40.15 -7.12
N LYS A 14 -21.74 -41.01 -7.39
CA LYS A 14 -22.35 -41.15 -8.73
C LYS A 14 -23.11 -39.89 -9.16
N ARG A 15 -23.80 -39.22 -8.25
CA ARG A 15 -24.53 -37.97 -8.50
C ARG A 15 -23.58 -36.80 -8.80
N ILE A 16 -22.47 -36.72 -8.08
CA ILE A 16 -21.41 -35.73 -8.33
C ILE A 16 -20.77 -35.97 -9.70
N LEU A 17 -20.42 -37.22 -10.03
CA LEU A 17 -19.87 -37.57 -11.34
C LEU A 17 -20.84 -37.22 -12.48
N SER A 18 -22.12 -37.58 -12.35
CA SER A 18 -23.14 -37.25 -13.36
C SER A 18 -23.37 -35.74 -13.49
N ALA A 19 -23.29 -34.99 -12.39
CA ALA A 19 -23.36 -33.53 -12.43
C ALA A 19 -22.15 -32.91 -13.14
N LEU A 20 -20.96 -33.45 -12.94
CA LEU A 20 -19.72 -33.03 -13.61
C LEU A 20 -19.67 -33.47 -15.08
N GLU A 21 -20.27 -34.62 -15.44
CA GLU A 21 -20.47 -35.05 -16.83
C GLU A 21 -21.41 -34.10 -17.57
N ALA A 22 -22.49 -33.67 -16.92
CA ALA A 22 -23.47 -32.76 -17.51
C ALA A 22 -22.95 -31.32 -17.64
N GLN A 23 -22.11 -30.88 -16.70
CA GLN A 23 -21.53 -29.53 -16.71
C GLN A 23 -20.14 -29.54 -16.03
N PRO A 24 -19.04 -29.60 -16.80
CA PRO A 24 -17.71 -29.48 -16.23
C PRO A 24 -17.46 -28.05 -15.72
N GLY A 25 -16.55 -27.88 -14.77
CA GLY A 25 -16.15 -26.57 -14.28
C GLY A 25 -17.07 -25.97 -13.20
N GLN A 26 -17.74 -26.82 -12.41
CA GLN A 26 -18.60 -26.39 -11.30
C GLN A 26 -17.79 -26.26 -10.00
N ARG A 27 -18.11 -25.27 -9.16
CA ARG A 27 -17.53 -25.19 -7.81
C ARG A 27 -18.18 -26.21 -6.87
N GLY A 28 -17.51 -26.53 -5.77
CA GLY A 28 -18.08 -27.40 -4.73
C GLY A 28 -19.40 -26.86 -4.16
N SER A 29 -19.52 -25.53 -4.05
CA SER A 29 -20.74 -24.80 -3.69
C SER A 29 -21.87 -25.00 -4.71
N ASP A 30 -21.57 -24.85 -6.00
CA ASP A 30 -22.54 -25.08 -7.09
C ASP A 30 -23.06 -26.53 -7.09
N LEU A 31 -22.16 -27.50 -6.87
CA LEU A 31 -22.50 -28.92 -6.79
C LEU A 31 -23.36 -29.22 -5.55
N ALA A 32 -23.06 -28.62 -4.40
CA ALA A 32 -23.85 -28.75 -3.19
C ALA A 32 -25.27 -28.20 -3.38
N SER A 33 -25.40 -26.99 -3.93
CA SER A 33 -26.70 -26.39 -4.23
C SER A 33 -27.50 -27.18 -5.26
N ARG A 34 -26.84 -27.69 -6.30
CA ARG A 34 -27.50 -28.48 -7.36
C ARG A 34 -27.95 -29.86 -6.89
N LEU A 35 -27.18 -30.49 -6.02
CA LEU A 35 -27.48 -31.81 -5.49
C LEU A 35 -28.36 -31.77 -4.23
N GLY A 36 -28.55 -30.59 -3.62
CA GLY A 36 -29.29 -30.44 -2.37
C GLY A 36 -28.63 -31.21 -1.22
N VAL A 37 -27.29 -31.22 -1.18
CA VAL A 37 -26.48 -31.96 -0.22
C VAL A 37 -25.56 -30.98 0.50
N ASP A 38 -25.22 -31.28 1.75
CA ASP A 38 -24.28 -30.47 2.52
C ASP A 38 -22.94 -30.35 1.78
N ARG A 39 -22.42 -29.12 1.73
CA ARG A 39 -21.15 -28.81 1.05
C ARG A 39 -20.01 -29.62 1.65
N LYS A 40 -20.00 -29.89 2.96
CA LYS A 40 -18.99 -30.72 3.61
C LYS A 40 -18.98 -32.14 3.05
N GLU A 41 -20.14 -32.70 2.72
CA GLU A 41 -20.23 -34.04 2.13
C GLU A 41 -19.77 -34.04 0.68
N VAL A 42 -20.08 -32.99 -0.08
CA VAL A 42 -19.64 -32.85 -1.48
C VAL A 42 -18.13 -32.67 -1.57
N ASN A 43 -17.54 -31.78 -0.77
CA ASN A 43 -16.10 -31.53 -0.76
C ASN A 43 -15.33 -32.78 -0.29
N ARG A 44 -15.79 -33.46 0.76
CA ARG A 44 -15.21 -34.73 1.23
C ARG A 44 -15.26 -35.82 0.16
N CYS A 45 -16.38 -35.94 -0.55
CA CYS A 45 -16.55 -36.92 -1.62
C CYS A 45 -15.63 -36.61 -2.82
N LEU A 46 -15.48 -35.34 -3.19
CA LEU A 46 -14.54 -34.89 -4.25
C LEU A 46 -13.07 -35.12 -3.85
N ALA A 47 -12.71 -34.83 -2.60
CA ALA A 47 -11.34 -34.91 -2.10
C ALA A 47 -10.87 -36.35 -1.79
N HIS A 48 -11.76 -37.23 -1.34
CA HIS A 48 -11.40 -38.60 -0.91
C HIS A 48 -11.96 -39.69 -1.82
N GLU A 49 -13.28 -39.75 -2.03
CA GLU A 49 -13.93 -40.87 -2.74
C GLU A 49 -13.72 -40.80 -4.27
N LEU A 50 -13.65 -39.59 -4.81
CA LEU A 50 -13.43 -39.33 -6.24
C LEU A 50 -11.98 -38.90 -6.54
N ALA A 51 -11.09 -38.97 -5.54
CA ALA A 51 -9.67 -38.67 -5.66
C ALA A 51 -9.05 -39.46 -6.83
N GLY A 52 -8.70 -38.75 -7.91
CA GLY A 52 -8.13 -39.34 -9.12
C GLY A 52 -9.09 -39.55 -10.30
N ARG A 53 -10.41 -39.39 -10.11
CA ARG A 53 -11.43 -39.35 -11.18
C ARG A 53 -11.86 -37.94 -11.57
N VAL A 54 -11.59 -36.97 -10.70
CA VAL A 54 -11.87 -35.55 -10.91
C VAL A 54 -10.59 -34.72 -10.80
N VAL A 55 -10.56 -33.55 -11.42
CA VAL A 55 -9.46 -32.57 -11.34
C VAL A 55 -10.05 -31.19 -11.04
N GLN A 56 -9.34 -30.43 -10.22
CA GLN A 56 -9.69 -29.07 -9.84
C GLN A 56 -8.76 -28.07 -10.53
N ASP A 57 -9.30 -26.98 -11.09
CA ASP A 57 -8.50 -25.89 -11.64
C ASP A 57 -8.15 -24.81 -10.60
N SER A 58 -7.34 -23.82 -10.99
CA SER A 58 -6.95 -22.68 -10.12
C SER A 58 -8.12 -21.76 -9.73
N GLY A 59 -9.29 -21.94 -10.34
CA GLY A 59 -10.54 -21.27 -9.98
C GLY A 59 -11.44 -22.10 -9.06
N TYR A 60 -10.91 -23.18 -8.47
CA TYR A 60 -11.60 -24.13 -7.60
C TYR A 60 -12.75 -24.89 -8.28
N ARG A 61 -12.72 -25.02 -9.60
CA ARG A 61 -13.76 -25.68 -10.38
C ARG A 61 -13.38 -27.13 -10.66
N TRP A 62 -14.31 -28.04 -10.39
CA TRP A 62 -14.12 -29.47 -10.58
C TRP A 62 -14.56 -29.92 -11.98
N SER A 63 -13.81 -30.85 -12.56
CA SER A 63 -14.10 -31.49 -13.84
C SER A 63 -13.63 -32.95 -13.84
N LEU A 64 -14.07 -33.75 -14.81
CA LEU A 64 -13.72 -35.18 -14.90
C LEU A 64 -12.36 -35.38 -15.56
N ARG A 65 -11.62 -36.37 -15.07
CA ARG A 65 -10.32 -36.76 -15.61
C ARG A 65 -10.53 -37.69 -16.81
N HIS A 66 -10.58 -37.15 -18.02
CA HIS A 66 -10.64 -37.95 -19.25
C HIS A 66 -9.25 -38.44 -19.67
N GLY A 67 -9.07 -39.76 -19.75
CA GLY A 67 -7.85 -40.39 -20.24
C GLY A 67 -7.74 -40.31 -21.77
N SER A 68 -7.13 -39.26 -22.29
CA SER A 68 -6.39 -39.27 -23.57
C SER A 68 -5.68 -37.93 -23.75
N GLY A 69 -4.37 -38.00 -24.00
CA GLY A 69 -3.54 -36.91 -24.52
C GLY A 69 -3.68 -35.55 -23.84
N VAL A 70 -2.75 -35.24 -22.93
CA VAL A 70 -2.49 -33.86 -22.48
C VAL A 70 -2.04 -33.04 -23.70
N GLN A 71 -3.00 -32.55 -24.48
CA GLN A 71 -2.88 -31.19 -24.98
C GLN A 71 -3.14 -30.33 -23.75
N THR A 72 -2.04 -29.95 -23.10
CA THR A 72 -1.99 -28.72 -22.33
C THR A 72 -2.74 -27.70 -23.21
N PRO A 73 -3.83 -27.07 -22.73
CA PRO A 73 -4.07 -25.74 -23.20
C PRO A 73 -2.78 -25.04 -22.80
N VAL A 74 -1.89 -24.83 -23.76
CA VAL A 74 -1.11 -23.61 -23.78
C VAL A 74 -2.21 -22.57 -23.71
N ALA A 75 -2.58 -22.21 -22.47
CA ALA A 75 -3.16 -20.94 -22.16
C ALA A 75 -2.20 -20.01 -22.87
N GLN A 76 -2.67 -19.54 -24.02
CA GLN A 76 -1.98 -18.51 -24.75
C GLN A 76 -1.69 -17.48 -23.69
N THR A 77 -0.39 -17.35 -23.43
CA THR A 77 0.20 -16.30 -22.66
C THR A 77 -0.25 -15.04 -23.37
N ALA A 78 -1.44 -14.54 -23.02
CA ALA A 78 -1.63 -13.12 -22.91
C ALA A 78 -0.68 -12.77 -21.76
N GLY A 79 0.58 -12.53 -22.10
CA GLY A 79 1.46 -11.74 -21.26
C GLY A 79 0.76 -10.41 -21.12
N THR A 80 -0.12 -10.29 -20.13
CA THR A 80 -0.36 -9.02 -19.48
C THR A 80 1.00 -8.67 -18.93
N SER A 81 1.75 -7.89 -19.72
CA SER A 81 2.87 -7.13 -19.20
C SER A 81 2.40 -6.54 -17.90
N LEU A 82 2.97 -7.00 -16.79
CA LEU A 82 2.68 -6.44 -15.48
C LEU A 82 2.81 -4.94 -15.60
N THR A 83 1.79 -4.21 -15.17
CA THR A 83 1.84 -2.76 -15.14
C THR A 83 3.11 -2.35 -14.37
N GLU A 84 3.73 -1.24 -14.74
CA GLU A 84 4.92 -0.77 -14.01
C GLU A 84 4.60 -0.55 -12.52
N LEU A 85 3.36 -0.16 -12.19
CA LEU A 85 2.89 -0.11 -10.81
C LEU A 85 2.87 -1.49 -10.15
N ALA A 86 2.35 -2.52 -10.81
CA ALA A 86 2.35 -3.87 -10.27
C ALA A 86 3.77 -4.40 -10.01
N ARG A 87 4.73 -4.07 -10.88
CA ARG A 87 6.16 -4.38 -10.66
C ARG A 87 6.71 -3.68 -9.42
N LEU A 88 6.44 -2.39 -9.24
CA LEU A 88 6.89 -1.62 -8.07
C LEU A 88 6.24 -2.10 -6.77
N CYS A 89 4.94 -2.37 -6.77
CA CYS A 89 4.22 -2.91 -5.61
C CYS A 89 4.78 -4.27 -5.19
N ARG A 90 5.05 -5.17 -6.16
CA ARG A 90 5.69 -6.47 -5.88
C ARG A 90 7.09 -6.32 -5.29
N TYR A 91 7.92 -5.48 -5.88
CA TYR A 91 9.26 -5.19 -5.34
C TYR A 91 9.18 -4.66 -3.90
N TYR A 92 8.23 -3.75 -3.60
CA TYR A 92 8.10 -3.22 -2.25
C TYR A 92 7.54 -4.24 -1.25
N LEU A 93 6.62 -5.12 -1.69
CA LEU A 93 6.18 -6.28 -0.90
C LEU A 93 7.33 -7.24 -0.59
N GLU A 94 8.23 -7.47 -1.55
CA GLU A 94 9.46 -8.24 -1.33
C GLU A 94 10.39 -7.55 -0.31
N CYS A 95 10.56 -6.23 -0.39
CA CYS A 95 11.33 -5.47 0.60
C CYS A 95 10.72 -5.55 2.01
N ILE A 96 9.40 -5.43 2.13
CA ILE A 96 8.68 -5.58 3.41
C ILE A 96 8.91 -6.99 3.97
N GLY A 97 8.78 -8.02 3.14
CA GLY A 97 9.03 -9.41 3.54
C GLY A 97 10.48 -9.67 3.99
N ASN A 98 11.44 -8.92 3.44
CA ASN A 98 12.83 -8.98 3.86
C ASN A 98 13.09 -8.25 5.21
N ASP A 99 12.41 -7.13 5.45
CA ASP A 99 12.54 -6.33 6.68
C ASP A 99 11.76 -6.94 7.88
N THR A 100 10.72 -7.74 7.65
CA THR A 100 9.90 -8.42 8.69
C THR A 100 10.56 -9.66 9.30
N GLY A 101 11.90 -9.71 9.34
CA GLY A 101 12.73 -10.88 9.65
C GLY A 101 12.55 -11.63 11.00
N GLU A 102 11.45 -11.47 11.74
CA GLU A 102 11.11 -12.30 12.90
C GLU A 102 9.71 -12.91 12.76
N GLY A 103 9.65 -14.14 12.23
CA GLY A 103 8.49 -15.00 12.48
C GLY A 103 8.43 -15.39 13.97
N VAL A 104 7.34 -16.01 14.39
CA VAL A 104 7.14 -16.36 15.80
C VAL A 104 7.97 -17.59 16.15
N SER A 105 8.94 -17.43 17.04
CA SER A 105 9.87 -18.50 17.47
C SER A 105 10.32 -18.27 18.90
N VAL A 106 10.12 -19.27 19.78
CA VAL A 106 10.55 -19.22 21.19
C VAL A 106 11.34 -20.48 21.56
N PHE A 107 12.12 -20.43 22.65
CA PHE A 107 12.84 -21.61 23.12
C PHE A 107 11.87 -22.68 23.63
N ALA A 108 12.10 -23.94 23.25
CA ALA A 108 11.30 -25.08 23.71
C ALA A 108 11.47 -25.33 25.22
N ALA A 109 12.66 -25.09 25.76
CA ALA A 109 12.95 -25.24 27.18
C ALA A 109 13.62 -23.97 27.74
N SER A 110 13.24 -23.57 28.94
CA SER A 110 13.85 -22.46 29.67
C SER A 110 14.79 -22.99 30.77
N LYS A 111 15.94 -22.33 30.93
CA LYS A 111 16.90 -22.62 32.01
C LYS A 111 16.53 -21.95 33.35
N PHE A 112 15.62 -20.98 33.33
CA PHE A 112 15.36 -20.08 34.45
C PHE A 112 13.89 -20.03 34.88
N GLY A 113 13.06 -20.98 34.42
CA GLY A 113 11.65 -21.05 34.78
C GLY A 113 10.82 -21.84 33.77
N GLU A 114 9.53 -21.53 33.67
CA GLU A 114 8.65 -22.07 32.64
C GLU A 114 8.98 -21.50 31.25
N PRO A 115 8.65 -22.21 30.16
CA PRO A 115 8.79 -21.70 28.80
C PRO A 115 7.97 -20.43 28.53
N GLU A 116 8.37 -19.65 27.54
CA GLU A 116 7.66 -18.43 27.12
C GLU A 116 6.30 -18.70 26.43
N TYR A 117 6.03 -19.97 26.11
CA TYR A 117 4.76 -20.44 25.58
C TYR A 117 4.01 -21.30 26.60
N THR A 118 2.78 -21.66 26.27
CA THR A 118 2.03 -22.72 26.94
C THR A 118 1.35 -23.63 25.92
N GLU A 119 1.19 -24.90 26.26
CA GLU A 119 0.53 -25.92 25.43
C GLU A 119 -0.96 -25.99 25.77
N LEU A 120 -1.79 -26.18 24.75
CA LEU A 120 -3.24 -26.30 24.87
C LEU A 120 -3.68 -27.75 24.63
N PRO A 121 -4.75 -28.21 25.31
CA PRO A 121 -5.26 -29.57 25.14
C PRO A 121 -5.93 -29.80 23.77
N ALA A 122 -6.44 -28.74 23.14
CA ALA A 122 -7.08 -28.76 21.82
C ALA A 122 -6.90 -27.40 21.12
N LEU A 123 -7.12 -27.35 19.81
CA LEU A 123 -7.09 -26.12 19.03
C LEU A 123 -8.37 -25.30 19.29
N PRO A 124 -8.28 -24.10 19.91
CA PRO A 124 -9.47 -23.38 20.36
C PRO A 124 -10.42 -22.90 19.25
N VAL A 125 -9.92 -22.72 18.03
CA VAL A 125 -10.73 -22.23 16.90
C VAL A 125 -11.84 -23.22 16.51
N LEU A 126 -11.71 -24.47 16.92
CA LEU A 126 -12.69 -25.53 16.69
C LEU A 126 -13.61 -25.78 17.91
N ASP A 127 -13.31 -25.15 19.05
CA ASP A 127 -14.05 -25.33 20.29
C ASP A 127 -14.89 -24.07 20.62
N PRO A 128 -16.23 -24.14 20.52
CA PRO A 128 -17.10 -22.99 20.78
C PRO A 128 -17.22 -22.62 22.27
N THR A 129 -16.59 -23.37 23.19
CA THR A 129 -16.76 -23.17 24.64
C THR A 129 -15.80 -22.13 25.25
N ASP A 130 -14.85 -21.59 24.46
CA ASP A 130 -13.82 -20.62 24.91
C ASP A 130 -13.04 -21.07 26.17
N ALA A 131 -13.05 -22.37 26.48
CA ALA A 131 -12.44 -22.94 27.68
C ALA A 131 -10.91 -22.82 27.69
N TRP A 132 -10.30 -22.53 26.54
CA TRP A 132 -8.87 -22.42 26.35
C TRP A 132 -8.21 -21.39 27.27
N TRP A 133 -8.88 -20.29 27.62
CA TRP A 133 -8.36 -19.26 28.52
C TRP A 133 -8.06 -19.77 29.94
N ASN A 134 -8.76 -20.82 30.38
CA ASN A 134 -8.56 -21.44 31.68
C ASN A 134 -7.44 -22.50 31.68
N SER A 135 -6.81 -22.75 30.53
CA SER A 135 -5.72 -23.71 30.44
C SER A 135 -4.51 -23.24 31.25
N PRO A 136 -3.77 -24.16 31.90
CA PRO A 136 -2.58 -23.81 32.67
C PRO A 136 -1.58 -22.98 31.84
N GLY A 137 -1.00 -21.94 32.45
CA GLY A 137 0.03 -21.10 31.82
C GLY A 137 -0.47 -20.02 30.85
N VAL A 138 -1.73 -20.06 30.38
CA VAL A 138 -2.27 -19.06 29.42
C VAL A 138 -2.25 -17.65 30.00
N GLN A 139 -2.75 -17.48 31.24
CA GLN A 139 -2.76 -16.18 31.91
C GLN A 139 -1.35 -15.59 32.10
N ARG A 140 -0.33 -16.45 32.29
CA ARG A 140 1.07 -16.02 32.39
C ARG A 140 1.58 -15.46 31.08
N VAL A 141 1.43 -16.21 29.98
CA VAL A 141 1.88 -15.79 28.65
C VAL A 141 1.20 -14.48 28.25
N LEU A 142 -0.12 -14.40 28.42
CA LEU A 142 -0.89 -13.22 28.06
C LEU A 142 -0.63 -12.05 29.01
N GLY A 143 -0.30 -12.31 30.28
CA GLY A 143 0.20 -11.31 31.22
C GLY A 143 1.51 -10.67 30.77
N ASN A 144 2.46 -11.46 30.26
CA ASN A 144 3.72 -10.95 29.71
C ASN A 144 3.50 -10.06 28.47
N VAL A 145 2.60 -10.46 27.56
CA VAL A 145 2.23 -9.63 26.41
C VAL A 145 1.54 -8.33 26.85
N ARG A 146 0.71 -8.37 27.91
CA ARG A 146 0.09 -7.16 28.48
C ARG A 146 1.11 -6.21 29.09
N ALA A 147 2.23 -6.70 29.61
CA ALA A 147 3.29 -5.86 30.18
C ALA A 147 4.06 -5.08 29.11
N ASP A 148 4.16 -5.62 27.88
CA ASP A 148 4.83 -4.97 26.74
C ASP A 148 3.93 -4.91 25.50
N ARG A 149 2.73 -4.31 25.65
CA ARG A 149 1.76 -4.12 24.54
C ARG A 149 2.31 -3.26 23.38
N GLY A 150 3.41 -2.53 23.60
CA GLY A 150 4.06 -1.72 22.57
C GLY A 150 4.81 -2.57 21.54
N ASN A 151 5.44 -3.66 21.99
CA ASN A 151 6.32 -4.47 21.15
C ASN A 151 5.79 -5.89 20.91
N LEU A 152 4.95 -6.43 21.79
CA LEU A 152 4.49 -7.81 21.74
C LEU A 152 3.02 -7.93 21.31
N VAL A 153 2.75 -9.02 20.59
CA VAL A 153 1.42 -9.52 20.24
C VAL A 153 1.32 -10.98 20.69
N ALA A 154 0.14 -11.40 21.13
CA ALA A 154 -0.12 -12.78 21.49
C ALA A 154 -0.60 -13.56 20.26
N TRP A 155 -0.06 -14.77 20.08
CA TRP A 155 -0.42 -15.67 19.00
C TRP A 155 -0.90 -17.00 19.54
N LEU A 156 -1.97 -17.53 18.95
CA LEU A 156 -2.29 -18.95 18.98
C LEU A 156 -1.57 -19.60 17.79
N GLY A 157 -0.94 -20.74 17.99
CA GLY A 157 -0.18 -21.43 16.95
C GLY A 157 -0.45 -22.92 16.89
N TYR A 158 -0.55 -23.47 15.68
CA TYR A 158 -0.79 -24.90 15.41
C TYR A 158 -0.48 -25.25 13.93
N PRO A 159 -0.08 -26.49 13.59
CA PRO A 159 0.67 -27.40 14.45
C PRO A 159 2.05 -26.80 14.80
N VAL A 160 2.83 -27.45 15.66
CA VAL A 160 4.13 -26.89 16.10
C VAL A 160 5.29 -27.66 15.51
N ARG A 161 6.22 -26.92 14.91
CA ARG A 161 7.55 -27.43 14.56
C ARG A 161 8.51 -27.25 15.72
N LEU A 162 9.21 -28.32 16.08
CA LEU A 162 10.42 -28.29 16.88
C LEU A 162 11.64 -28.20 15.97
N ARG A 163 12.24 -27.01 15.90
CA ARG A 163 13.47 -26.79 15.13
C ARG A 163 14.68 -26.97 16.03
N GLU A 164 15.53 -27.93 15.69
CA GLU A 164 16.81 -28.10 16.38
C GLU A 164 17.74 -26.91 16.08
N HIS A 165 18.39 -26.41 17.13
CA HIS A 165 19.46 -25.43 17.01
C HIS A 165 20.69 -25.88 17.77
N ARG A 166 21.82 -25.91 17.05
CA ARG A 166 23.11 -26.35 17.58
C ARG A 166 24.16 -25.28 17.36
N THR A 167 24.78 -24.86 18.45
CA THR A 167 25.99 -24.03 18.48
C THR A 167 27.13 -24.84 19.09
N ALA A 168 28.36 -24.32 19.05
CA ALA A 168 29.51 -24.96 19.67
C ALA A 168 29.35 -25.20 21.19
N LYS A 169 28.47 -24.44 21.87
CA LYS A 169 28.30 -24.46 23.34
C LYS A 169 26.92 -24.90 23.81
N TRP A 170 25.94 -25.00 22.90
CA TRP A 170 24.56 -25.29 23.27
C TRP A 170 23.82 -26.03 22.17
N ARG A 171 23.01 -27.01 22.58
CA ARG A 171 22.06 -27.73 21.75
C ARG A 171 20.69 -27.59 22.41
N GLY A 172 19.68 -27.25 21.63
CA GLY A 172 18.30 -27.22 22.08
C GLY A 172 17.33 -27.04 20.93
N PHE A 173 16.08 -26.77 21.26
CA PHE A 173 14.99 -26.69 20.29
C PHE A 173 14.27 -25.35 20.40
N PHE A 174 13.75 -24.90 19.26
CA PHE A 174 12.80 -23.80 19.16
C PHE A 174 11.42 -24.35 18.86
N VAL A 175 10.41 -23.72 19.46
CA VAL A 175 8.98 -23.92 19.19
C VAL A 175 8.55 -22.88 18.17
N GLU A 176 8.21 -23.35 16.98
CA GLU A 176 7.80 -22.54 15.84
C GLU A 176 6.47 -23.09 15.32
N PRO A 177 5.32 -22.45 15.64
CA PRO A 177 4.05 -22.88 15.08
C PRO A 177 4.05 -22.71 13.57
N VAL A 178 3.40 -23.61 12.85
CA VAL A 178 3.30 -23.57 11.39
C VAL A 178 2.30 -22.50 10.96
N MET A 179 1.11 -22.51 11.56
CA MET A 179 0.07 -21.51 11.34
C MET A 179 -0.16 -20.70 12.61
N LEU A 180 -0.51 -19.42 12.45
CA LEU A 180 -0.68 -18.45 13.52
C LEU A 180 -2.03 -17.74 13.43
N TRP A 181 -2.73 -17.64 14.56
CA TRP A 181 -3.93 -16.82 14.74
C TRP A 181 -3.64 -15.71 15.74
N ALA A 182 -4.01 -14.48 15.41
CA ALA A 182 -3.82 -13.35 16.31
C ALA A 182 -4.79 -13.45 17.50
N ILE A 183 -4.28 -13.15 18.69
CA ILE A 183 -5.10 -13.04 19.91
C ILE A 183 -5.20 -11.56 20.29
N GLU A 184 -6.41 -11.03 20.24
CA GLU A 184 -6.72 -9.69 20.72
C GLU A 184 -6.88 -9.70 22.24
N LEU A 185 -6.08 -8.84 22.89
CA LEU A 185 -6.14 -8.63 24.33
C LEU A 185 -7.03 -7.42 24.63
N PRO A 186 -8.04 -7.56 25.49
CA PRO A 186 -8.97 -6.49 25.76
C PRO A 186 -8.30 -5.30 26.48
N GLU A 187 -8.86 -4.12 26.25
CA GLU A 187 -8.45 -2.89 26.92
C GLU A 187 -9.03 -2.78 28.33
N GLN A 188 -10.24 -3.31 28.55
CA GLN A 188 -10.92 -3.25 29.85
C GLN A 188 -10.58 -4.44 30.75
N PRO A 189 -10.37 -4.23 32.06
CA PRO A 189 -10.22 -5.32 33.02
C PRO A 189 -11.56 -6.06 33.18
N GLY A 190 -11.61 -7.34 32.79
CA GLY A 190 -12.80 -8.19 32.94
C GLY A 190 -13.24 -8.87 31.65
N ASP A 191 -12.91 -8.28 30.50
CA ASP A 191 -13.14 -8.90 29.20
C ASP A 191 -12.15 -10.05 28.96
N LEU A 192 -12.60 -11.07 28.24
CA LEU A 192 -11.78 -12.21 27.83
C LEU A 192 -11.04 -11.87 26.54
N PRO A 193 -9.81 -12.39 26.33
CA PRO A 193 -9.18 -12.26 25.02
C PRO A 193 -9.98 -13.01 23.96
N ARG A 194 -9.86 -12.52 22.73
CA ARG A 194 -10.54 -13.09 21.58
C ARG A 194 -9.49 -13.54 20.57
N ILE A 195 -9.66 -14.76 20.05
CA ILE A 195 -8.93 -15.16 18.85
C ILE A 195 -9.64 -14.48 17.68
N VAL A 196 -8.89 -13.75 16.87
CA VAL A 196 -9.47 -13.07 15.71
C VAL A 196 -10.03 -14.13 14.77
N ASP A 197 -11.30 -14.02 14.39
CA ASP A 197 -12.01 -14.94 13.46
C ASP A 197 -11.50 -14.87 12.01
N ASP A 198 -10.28 -14.37 11.81
CA ASP A 198 -9.61 -14.34 10.52
C ASP A 198 -8.87 -15.67 10.27
N LEU A 199 -8.56 -15.91 9.00
CA LEU A 199 -7.77 -17.06 8.57
C LEU A 199 -6.39 -17.06 9.24
N PRO A 200 -5.82 -18.24 9.54
CA PRO A 200 -4.47 -18.30 10.03
C PRO A 200 -3.47 -17.79 9.00
N VAL A 201 -2.39 -17.19 9.48
CA VAL A 201 -1.23 -16.81 8.65
C VAL A 201 -0.10 -17.82 8.80
N PRO A 202 0.63 -18.16 7.73
CA PRO A 202 1.80 -19.03 7.82
C PRO A 202 2.93 -18.34 8.59
N ASN A 203 3.66 -19.10 9.41
CA ASN A 203 4.79 -18.57 10.15
C ASN A 203 6.07 -18.56 9.32
N PHE A 204 6.56 -17.35 9.03
CA PHE A 204 7.78 -17.14 8.26
C PHE A 204 9.04 -17.78 8.89
N SER A 205 9.07 -18.02 10.21
CA SER A 205 10.19 -18.74 10.85
C SER A 205 10.25 -20.20 10.40
N VAL A 206 9.10 -20.86 10.22
CA VAL A 206 9.01 -22.23 9.70
C VAL A 206 9.38 -22.26 8.23
N LEU A 207 8.79 -21.36 7.42
CA LEU A 207 9.06 -21.31 5.99
C LEU A 207 10.54 -21.05 5.70
N ARG A 208 11.16 -20.11 6.41
CA ARG A 208 12.60 -19.81 6.26
C ARG A 208 13.51 -20.98 6.62
N SER A 209 13.11 -21.78 7.60
CA SER A 209 13.90 -22.93 8.05
C SER A 209 13.61 -24.21 7.25
N MET A 210 12.55 -24.22 6.43
CA MET A 210 12.26 -25.29 5.45
C MET A 210 12.77 -24.94 4.05
N ALA A 211 12.71 -23.67 3.65
CA ALA A 211 13.12 -23.20 2.34
C ALA A 211 14.64 -23.12 2.24
N MET A 212 15.20 -23.81 1.24
CA MET A 212 16.59 -23.68 0.82
C MET A 212 16.71 -22.44 -0.08
N GLY A 213 16.68 -21.23 0.49
CA GLY A 213 16.67 -20.00 -0.30
C GLY A 213 16.94 -18.73 0.49
N ASP A 214 17.08 -17.62 -0.23
CA ASP A 214 17.11 -16.28 0.36
C ASP A 214 15.70 -15.85 0.81
N ALA A 215 15.59 -14.67 1.40
CA ALA A 215 14.33 -14.19 1.96
C ALA A 215 13.22 -13.96 0.90
N SER A 216 13.59 -13.78 -0.38
CA SER A 216 12.62 -13.68 -1.49
C SER A 216 11.92 -15.01 -1.74
N ALA A 217 12.67 -16.12 -1.74
CA ALA A 217 12.10 -17.46 -1.87
C ALA A 217 11.11 -17.81 -0.76
N VAL A 218 11.32 -17.30 0.47
CA VAL A 218 10.41 -17.52 1.61
C VAL A 218 9.07 -16.82 1.41
N VAL A 219 9.08 -15.60 0.85
CA VAL A 219 7.85 -14.84 0.58
C VAL A 219 7.06 -15.46 -0.57
N GLU A 220 7.75 -15.88 -1.64
CA GLU A 220 7.10 -16.57 -2.75
C GLU A 220 6.48 -17.89 -2.28
N GLU A 221 7.18 -18.64 -1.44
CA GLU A 221 6.67 -19.87 -0.83
C GLU A 221 5.48 -19.61 0.10
N ALA A 222 5.49 -18.52 0.88
CA ALA A 222 4.35 -18.12 1.70
C ALA A 222 3.12 -17.80 0.84
N ALA A 223 3.28 -17.00 -0.21
CA ALA A 223 2.20 -16.64 -1.12
C ALA A 223 1.65 -17.87 -1.88
N ARG A 224 2.54 -18.78 -2.28
CA ARG A 224 2.18 -20.05 -2.91
C ARG A 224 1.41 -20.94 -1.94
N LEU A 225 1.86 -21.04 -0.69
CA LEU A 225 1.16 -21.79 0.35
C LEU A 225 -0.23 -21.20 0.62
N ASP A 226 -0.36 -19.88 0.69
CA ASP A 226 -1.65 -19.20 0.85
C ASP A 226 -2.62 -19.49 -0.32
N GLU A 227 -2.09 -19.51 -1.55
CA GLU A 227 -2.85 -19.85 -2.76
C GLU A 227 -3.26 -21.33 -2.77
N GLU A 228 -2.34 -22.26 -2.49
CA GLU A 228 -2.59 -23.71 -2.47
C GLU A 228 -3.55 -24.11 -1.34
N LEU A 229 -3.48 -23.44 -0.19
CA LEU A 229 -4.42 -23.62 0.92
C LEU A 229 -5.79 -22.97 0.64
N GLY A 230 -5.88 -22.08 -0.34
CA GLY A 230 -7.12 -21.38 -0.71
C GLY A 230 -7.53 -20.25 0.22
N LEU A 231 -6.56 -19.68 0.94
CA LEU A 231 -6.73 -18.53 1.83
C LEU A 231 -7.11 -17.25 1.06
N ASN A 232 -6.72 -17.15 -0.21
CA ASN A 232 -7.01 -16.02 -1.09
C ASN A 232 -8.38 -16.09 -1.78
N SER A 233 -9.20 -17.11 -1.48
CA SER A 233 -10.52 -17.28 -2.08
C SER A 233 -11.55 -16.28 -1.52
N PRO A 234 -12.60 -15.92 -2.30
CA PRO A 234 -13.75 -15.17 -1.78
C PRO A 234 -14.30 -15.82 -0.51
N LEU A 235 -14.80 -15.02 0.43
CA LEU A 235 -15.29 -15.46 1.75
C LEU A 235 -16.20 -16.70 1.69
N GLU A 236 -17.04 -16.78 0.66
CA GLU A 236 -17.97 -17.90 0.44
C GLU A 236 -17.28 -19.20 0.04
N ASP A 237 -16.07 -19.16 -0.53
CA ASP A 237 -15.36 -20.33 -1.09
C ASP A 237 -14.16 -20.79 -0.24
N ARG A 238 -13.90 -20.14 0.91
CA ARG A 238 -12.80 -20.49 1.81
C ARG A 238 -13.00 -21.87 2.47
N PRO A 239 -11.93 -22.65 2.65
CA PRO A 239 -12.01 -23.92 3.38
C PRO A 239 -12.20 -23.68 4.88
N GLU A 240 -12.86 -24.63 5.55
CA GLU A 240 -12.89 -24.67 7.01
C GLU A 240 -11.50 -25.03 7.57
N ILE A 241 -11.28 -24.80 8.87
CA ILE A 241 -9.98 -25.02 9.50
C ILE A 241 -9.52 -26.48 9.40
N ASP A 242 -10.43 -27.45 9.57
CA ASP A 242 -10.09 -28.87 9.42
C ASP A 242 -9.67 -29.21 7.98
N GLU A 243 -10.41 -28.70 6.99
CA GLU A 243 -10.08 -28.87 5.57
C GLU A 243 -8.73 -28.20 5.22
N LEU A 244 -8.44 -27.04 5.79
CA LEU A 244 -7.17 -26.34 5.62
C LEU A 244 -5.99 -27.18 6.14
N LEU A 245 -6.14 -27.80 7.31
CA LEU A 245 -5.10 -28.61 7.92
C LEU A 245 -4.86 -29.92 7.16
N GLU A 246 -5.93 -30.56 6.67
CA GLU A 246 -5.82 -31.73 5.78
C GLU A 246 -5.10 -31.37 4.47
N ARG A 247 -5.47 -30.24 3.86
CA ARG A 247 -4.80 -29.72 2.66
C ARG A 247 -3.32 -29.44 2.91
N LEU A 248 -2.98 -28.80 4.03
CA LEU A 248 -1.58 -28.50 4.39
C LEU A 248 -0.70 -29.76 4.38
N VAL A 249 -1.17 -30.84 5.00
CA VAL A 249 -0.43 -32.13 5.02
C VAL A 249 -0.34 -32.73 3.61
N ALA A 250 -1.41 -32.63 2.81
CA ALA A 250 -1.43 -33.17 1.45
C ALA A 250 -0.51 -32.39 0.48
N ILE A 251 -0.41 -31.08 0.65
CA ILE A 251 0.35 -30.15 -0.19
C ILE A 251 1.84 -30.16 0.18
N ARG A 252 2.18 -30.47 1.43
CA ARG A 252 3.56 -30.58 1.94
C ARG A 252 3.83 -31.96 2.57
N PRO A 253 3.79 -33.06 1.80
CA PRO A 253 4.07 -34.40 2.32
C PRO A 253 5.57 -34.59 2.65
N ASP A 254 6.42 -33.72 2.14
CA ASP A 254 7.87 -33.69 2.32
C ASP A 254 8.31 -33.08 3.66
N TRP A 255 7.41 -32.41 4.38
CA TRP A 255 7.72 -31.86 5.71
C TRP A 255 7.89 -32.98 6.76
N ASP A 256 8.64 -32.67 7.81
CA ASP A 256 9.09 -33.61 8.84
C ASP A 256 8.02 -33.93 9.90
N TRP A 257 6.81 -34.31 9.44
CA TRP A 257 5.68 -34.70 10.27
C TRP A 257 6.02 -35.89 11.20
N GLN A 258 5.89 -35.69 12.52
CA GLN A 258 6.13 -36.71 13.54
C GLN A 258 4.85 -37.31 14.09
N GLU A 259 3.74 -36.57 13.99
CA GLU A 259 2.43 -36.96 14.51
C GLU A 259 1.34 -36.63 13.47
N ALA A 260 0.27 -37.41 13.45
CA ALA A 260 -0.92 -37.06 12.68
C ALA A 260 -1.64 -35.88 13.33
N LEU A 261 -2.17 -34.97 12.51
CA LEU A 261 -2.89 -33.80 13.01
C LEU A 261 -4.26 -34.21 13.53
N THR A 262 -4.48 -34.05 14.83
CA THR A 262 -5.77 -34.20 15.50
C THR A 262 -6.05 -32.93 16.30
N PRO A 263 -6.61 -31.88 15.67
CA PRO A 263 -6.81 -30.56 16.30
C PRO A 263 -7.66 -30.61 17.57
N GLU A 264 -8.62 -31.53 17.65
CA GLU A 264 -9.47 -31.75 18.83
C GLU A 264 -8.72 -32.35 20.03
N ASN A 265 -7.56 -32.97 19.81
CA ASN A 265 -6.71 -33.54 20.84
C ASN A 265 -5.23 -33.25 20.55
N CYS A 266 -4.76 -32.13 21.06
CA CYS A 266 -3.38 -31.67 20.95
C CYS A 266 -2.51 -32.15 22.12
N ALA A 267 -3.07 -32.88 23.09
CA ALA A 267 -2.32 -33.39 24.22
C ALA A 267 -1.40 -34.53 23.76
N GLY A 268 -0.09 -34.26 23.78
CA GLY A 268 0.93 -35.27 23.51
C GLY A 268 1.26 -36.17 24.67
N ASP A 269 2.01 -37.24 24.39
CA ASP A 269 2.57 -38.13 25.41
C ASP A 269 3.57 -37.42 26.34
N GLN A 270 4.25 -36.40 25.82
CA GLN A 270 5.21 -35.58 26.57
C GLN A 270 5.14 -34.10 26.12
N PRO A 271 5.45 -33.15 27.02
CA PRO A 271 5.53 -31.72 26.68
C PRO A 271 6.58 -31.44 25.60
N LEU A 272 6.37 -30.42 24.78
CA LEU A 272 7.30 -29.97 23.72
C LEU A 272 8.73 -29.76 24.26
N ALA A 273 8.87 -29.26 25.49
CA ALA A 273 10.15 -29.04 26.15
C ALA A 273 10.97 -30.33 26.40
N GLY A 274 10.30 -31.49 26.48
CA GLY A 274 10.91 -32.80 26.73
C GLY A 274 11.25 -33.58 25.46
N ILE A 275 10.82 -33.10 24.30
CA ILE A 275 11.02 -33.81 23.03
C ILE A 275 12.44 -33.55 22.51
N GLY A 276 13.22 -34.61 22.34
CA GLY A 276 14.61 -34.56 21.85
C GLY A 276 14.79 -34.74 20.34
N LYS A 277 13.71 -34.76 19.56
CA LYS A 277 13.71 -34.97 18.11
C LYS A 277 13.08 -33.76 17.41
N ALA A 278 13.70 -33.30 16.32
CA ALA A 278 13.14 -32.25 15.49
C ALA A 278 11.98 -32.80 14.64
N GLY A 279 11.01 -31.93 14.34
CA GLY A 279 9.90 -32.27 13.47
C GLY A 279 8.63 -31.49 13.78
N ILE A 280 7.56 -31.77 13.03
CA ILE A 280 6.24 -31.16 13.25
C ILE A 280 5.37 -32.09 14.09
N TYR A 281 4.80 -31.53 15.16
CA TYR A 281 4.02 -32.22 16.17
C TYR A 281 2.60 -31.64 16.24
N ASN A 282 1.64 -32.49 16.59
CA ASN A 282 0.25 -32.12 16.78
C ASN A 282 0.09 -31.40 18.14
N ARG A 283 0.52 -30.14 18.19
CA ARG A 283 0.47 -29.31 19.40
C ARG A 283 -0.12 -27.96 19.07
N ALA A 284 -1.04 -27.50 19.92
CA ALA A 284 -1.53 -26.14 19.93
C ALA A 284 -0.83 -25.37 21.06
N VAL A 285 -0.39 -24.15 20.78
CA VAL A 285 0.38 -23.33 21.73
C VAL A 285 -0.06 -21.87 21.72
N ILE A 286 0.09 -21.20 22.85
CA ILE A 286 0.01 -19.74 22.94
C ILE A 286 1.38 -19.19 23.30
N LEU A 287 1.82 -18.18 22.55
CA LEU A 287 3.17 -17.61 22.67
C LEU A 287 3.20 -16.12 22.26
N PRO A 288 4.16 -15.35 22.78
CA PRO A 288 4.39 -13.98 22.34
C PRO A 288 5.11 -13.96 20.98
N GLY A 289 4.81 -12.94 20.17
CA GLY A 289 5.55 -12.61 18.95
C GLY A 289 5.78 -11.10 18.88
N LYS A 290 6.87 -10.67 18.24
CA LYS A 290 7.09 -9.24 18.01
C LYS A 290 6.06 -8.69 17.03
N ARG A 291 5.60 -7.48 17.29
CA ARG A 291 4.71 -6.77 16.37
C ARG A 291 5.51 -6.36 15.14
N SER A 292 5.09 -6.79 13.95
CA SER A 292 5.57 -6.17 12.72
C SER A 292 5.14 -4.69 12.72
N PRO A 293 6.06 -3.74 12.52
CA PRO A 293 5.70 -2.32 12.53
C PRO A 293 4.83 -1.89 11.33
N TYR A 294 4.51 -2.76 10.35
CA TYR A 294 3.94 -2.29 9.07
C TYR A 294 2.75 -3.03 8.41
N THR A 295 2.30 -4.24 8.75
CA THR A 295 2.01 -5.15 7.61
C THR A 295 0.63 -5.75 7.31
N GLN A 296 -0.49 -5.46 7.98
CA GLN A 296 -1.79 -5.94 7.40
C GLN A 296 -2.42 -4.95 6.42
N GLY A 297 -2.62 -3.69 6.84
CA GLY A 297 -3.22 -2.67 5.97
C GLY A 297 -2.38 -2.38 4.74
N LEU A 298 -1.07 -2.18 4.92
CA LEU A 298 -0.15 -1.82 3.84
C LEU A 298 0.00 -2.92 2.80
N GLU A 299 0.11 -4.18 3.21
CA GLU A 299 0.21 -5.29 2.26
C GLU A 299 -1.08 -5.45 1.44
N SER A 300 -2.24 -5.34 2.10
CA SER A 300 -3.55 -5.36 1.44
C SER A 300 -3.69 -4.19 0.45
N GLU A 301 -3.31 -2.99 0.86
CA GLU A 301 -3.33 -1.79 0.01
C GLU A 301 -2.39 -1.92 -1.20
N LEU A 302 -1.17 -2.45 -1.02
CA LEU A 302 -0.22 -2.66 -2.11
C LEU A 302 -0.67 -3.75 -3.09
N LYS A 303 -1.30 -4.82 -2.59
CA LYS A 303 -1.93 -5.85 -3.44
C LYS A 303 -3.08 -5.24 -4.26
N GLN A 304 -3.96 -4.47 -3.62
CA GLN A 304 -5.05 -3.76 -4.30
C GLN A 304 -4.54 -2.76 -5.35
N LEU A 305 -3.47 -2.03 -5.05
CA LEU A 305 -2.84 -1.10 -6.00
C LEU A 305 -2.24 -1.84 -7.21
N ALA A 306 -1.66 -3.01 -7.00
CA ALA A 306 -1.08 -3.83 -8.07
C ALA A 306 -2.13 -4.37 -9.05
N GLU A 307 -3.40 -4.48 -8.63
CA GLU A 307 -4.52 -4.94 -9.47
C GLU A 307 -5.18 -3.82 -10.29
N ILE A 308 -4.78 -2.55 -10.08
CA ILE A 308 -5.37 -1.42 -10.80
C ILE A 308 -4.93 -1.47 -12.27
N PRO A 309 -5.86 -1.51 -13.25
CA PRO A 309 -5.52 -1.49 -14.67
C PRO A 309 -4.90 -0.16 -15.12
N ASP A 310 -3.99 -0.20 -16.09
CA ASP A 310 -3.32 0.99 -16.65
C ASP A 310 -4.29 2.08 -17.14
N VAL A 311 -5.45 1.69 -17.67
CA VAL A 311 -6.50 2.63 -18.13
C VAL A 311 -6.99 3.50 -16.97
N ARG A 312 -7.20 2.93 -15.78
CA ARG A 312 -7.60 3.70 -14.59
C ARG A 312 -6.43 4.52 -14.04
N LEU A 313 -5.20 4.01 -14.15
CA LEU A 313 -4.01 4.73 -13.71
C LEU A 313 -3.73 5.96 -14.56
N ALA A 314 -3.93 5.89 -15.87
CA ALA A 314 -3.61 6.96 -16.83
C ALA A 314 -4.27 8.31 -16.50
N GLU A 315 -5.45 8.28 -15.87
CA GLU A 315 -6.18 9.49 -15.45
C GLU A 315 -5.64 10.09 -14.13
N THR A 316 -4.86 9.33 -13.37
CA THR A 316 -4.31 9.74 -12.07
C THR A 316 -2.96 10.45 -12.19
N ALA A 317 -2.59 11.21 -11.16
CA ALA A 317 -1.25 11.79 -11.06
C ALA A 317 -0.16 10.71 -11.04
N LEU A 318 -0.41 9.56 -10.41
CA LEU A 318 0.52 8.44 -10.34
C LEU A 318 0.76 7.81 -11.71
N GLY A 319 -0.28 7.55 -12.50
CA GLY A 319 -0.11 7.00 -13.84
C GLY A 319 0.58 7.95 -14.82
N LYS A 320 0.30 9.26 -14.72
CA LYS A 320 1.03 10.29 -15.49
C LYS A 320 2.51 10.36 -15.11
N TRP A 321 2.82 10.17 -13.82
CA TRP A 321 4.20 10.08 -13.35
C TRP A 321 4.91 8.81 -13.87
N LEU A 322 4.25 7.64 -13.76
CA LEU A 322 4.81 6.35 -14.21
C LEU A 322 5.04 6.30 -15.73
N SER A 323 4.14 6.88 -16.52
CA SER A 323 4.25 6.91 -17.99
C SER A 323 5.29 7.93 -18.50
N GLY A 324 5.85 8.77 -17.62
CA GLY A 324 6.71 9.88 -18.01
C GLY A 324 5.96 10.96 -18.82
N ALA A 325 4.63 10.88 -18.89
CA ALA A 325 3.79 11.86 -19.56
C ALA A 325 3.67 13.12 -18.69
N THR A 326 4.76 13.90 -18.66
CA THR A 326 4.72 15.27 -18.16
C THR A 326 3.97 16.11 -19.19
N GLY A 327 2.64 16.03 -19.15
CA GLY A 327 1.79 16.94 -19.92
C GLY A 327 2.20 18.38 -19.62
N GLY A 328 2.32 19.19 -20.66
CA GLY A 328 2.48 20.63 -20.50
C GLY A 328 1.32 21.20 -19.67
N PRO A 329 1.48 22.42 -19.10
CA PRO A 329 0.43 23.05 -18.32
C PRO A 329 -0.88 23.01 -19.11
N VAL A 330 -1.97 22.60 -18.46
CA VAL A 330 -3.30 22.65 -19.07
C VAL A 330 -3.57 24.12 -19.41
N GLN A 331 -3.48 24.46 -20.69
CA GLN A 331 -3.80 25.80 -21.17
C GLN A 331 -5.26 26.06 -20.88
N GLY A 332 -5.56 26.99 -19.97
CA GLY A 332 -6.95 27.36 -19.70
C GLY A 332 -7.24 28.07 -18.38
N ASP A 333 -6.32 28.09 -17.41
CA ASP A 333 -6.60 28.83 -16.18
C ASP A 333 -6.31 30.32 -16.34
N THR A 334 -7.37 31.08 -16.66
CA THR A 334 -7.32 32.55 -16.76
C THR A 334 -7.68 33.24 -15.45
N GLN A 335 -7.96 32.49 -14.37
CA GLN A 335 -8.34 33.10 -13.10
C GLN A 335 -7.08 33.60 -12.36
N PRO A 336 -7.05 34.88 -11.95
CA PRO A 336 -5.95 35.41 -11.15
C PRO A 336 -5.85 34.69 -9.81
N LEU A 337 -4.61 34.52 -9.31
CA LEU A 337 -4.39 33.92 -8.00
C LEU A 337 -4.84 34.85 -6.88
N ILE A 338 -5.49 34.28 -5.87
CA ILE A 338 -5.75 34.94 -4.60
C ILE A 338 -4.54 34.74 -3.68
N GLU A 339 -3.86 35.81 -3.33
CA GLU A 339 -2.71 35.78 -2.43
C GLU A 339 -3.16 36.07 -0.99
N VAL A 340 -3.58 35.02 -0.27
CA VAL A 340 -4.02 35.14 1.14
C VAL A 340 -2.85 35.25 2.12
N VAL A 341 -1.67 34.82 1.70
CA VAL A 341 -0.40 35.00 2.40
C VAL A 341 0.64 35.46 1.39
N PRO A 342 1.51 36.44 1.71
CA PRO A 342 2.53 36.92 0.77
C PRO A 342 3.36 35.80 0.14
N MET A 343 3.55 35.87 -1.18
CA MET A 343 4.34 34.93 -1.97
C MET A 343 5.45 35.63 -2.74
N ASN A 344 6.62 35.01 -2.77
CA ASN A 344 7.66 35.40 -3.73
C ASN A 344 7.39 34.78 -5.12
N SER A 345 8.20 35.13 -6.12
CA SER A 345 8.03 34.67 -7.50
C SER A 345 8.11 33.15 -7.65
N GLU A 346 9.01 32.46 -6.92
CA GLU A 346 9.12 30.99 -7.01
C GLU A 346 7.92 30.28 -6.37
N GLN A 347 7.43 30.78 -5.24
CA GLN A 347 6.26 30.28 -4.55
C GLN A 347 4.99 30.48 -5.40
N ARG A 348 4.86 31.64 -6.06
CA ARG A 348 3.76 31.92 -7.00
C ARG A 348 3.78 30.92 -8.17
N ALA A 349 4.93 30.75 -8.82
CA ALA A 349 5.09 29.77 -9.90
C ALA A 349 4.77 28.33 -9.45
N ALA A 350 5.14 27.97 -8.21
CA ALA A 350 4.80 26.67 -7.64
C ALA A 350 3.29 26.47 -7.46
N VAL A 351 2.57 27.50 -6.99
CA VAL A 351 1.09 27.46 -6.86
C VAL A 351 0.43 27.38 -8.23
N GLU A 352 0.85 28.19 -9.20
CA GLU A 352 0.33 28.16 -10.58
C GLU A 352 0.54 26.79 -11.23
N SER A 353 1.75 26.24 -11.08
CA SER A 353 2.07 24.89 -11.56
C SER A 353 1.17 23.85 -10.90
N ALA A 354 0.99 23.88 -9.58
CA ALA A 354 0.17 22.89 -8.87
C ALA A 354 -1.33 22.94 -9.22
N LEU A 355 -1.83 24.09 -9.72
CA LEU A 355 -3.22 24.24 -10.15
C LEU A 355 -3.45 23.82 -11.61
N THR A 356 -2.42 23.81 -12.44
CA THR A 356 -2.54 23.63 -13.90
C THR A 356 -1.85 22.37 -14.42
N ALA A 357 -0.84 21.87 -13.72
CA ALA A 357 -0.10 20.69 -14.11
C ALA A 357 -0.72 19.42 -13.48
N PRO A 358 -0.62 18.27 -14.17
CA PRO A 358 -1.08 17.01 -13.61
C PRO A 358 -0.28 16.54 -12.39
N HIS A 359 0.95 17.01 -12.23
CA HIS A 359 1.86 16.65 -11.16
C HIS A 359 2.89 17.76 -10.96
N THR A 360 3.04 18.22 -9.71
CA THR A 360 4.00 19.26 -9.32
C THR A 360 4.74 18.83 -8.07
N VAL A 361 6.07 18.85 -8.13
CA VAL A 361 6.94 18.61 -6.97
C VAL A 361 7.58 19.92 -6.56
N VAL A 362 7.33 20.34 -5.33
CA VAL A 362 7.90 21.57 -4.76
C VAL A 362 8.90 21.18 -3.68
N THR A 363 10.18 21.45 -3.94
CA THR A 363 11.26 21.23 -2.98
C THR A 363 11.68 22.55 -2.34
N GLY A 364 11.85 22.56 -1.01
CA GLY A 364 12.34 23.75 -0.32
C GLY A 364 12.98 23.41 1.03
N PRO A 365 14.14 24.00 1.37
CA PRO A 365 14.76 23.90 2.70
C PRO A 365 13.82 24.22 3.87
N PRO A 366 14.18 23.84 5.11
CA PRO A 366 13.46 24.30 6.29
C PRO A 366 13.33 25.83 6.32
N GLY A 367 12.16 26.35 6.64
CA GLY A 367 11.91 27.81 6.72
C GLY A 367 11.50 28.51 5.42
N THR A 368 11.50 27.85 4.25
CA THR A 368 11.15 28.49 2.96
C THR A 368 9.65 28.69 2.71
N GLY A 369 8.82 28.70 3.76
CA GLY A 369 7.39 29.00 3.63
C GLY A 369 6.55 27.90 2.95
N LYS A 370 6.98 26.63 2.92
CA LYS A 370 6.19 25.52 2.31
C LYS A 370 4.73 25.48 2.77
N SER A 371 4.47 25.66 4.07
CA SER A 371 3.10 25.71 4.58
C SER A 371 2.30 26.93 4.09
N GLN A 372 2.96 28.04 3.74
CA GLN A 372 2.31 29.20 3.13
C GLN A 372 1.93 28.91 1.67
N VAL A 373 2.83 28.23 0.92
CA VAL A 373 2.54 27.74 -0.44
C VAL A 373 1.32 26.82 -0.43
N VAL A 374 1.27 25.85 0.50
CA VAL A 374 0.11 24.95 0.64
C VAL A 374 -1.16 25.72 0.97
N THR A 375 -1.12 26.70 1.88
CA THR A 375 -2.29 27.53 2.21
C THR A 375 -2.82 28.28 0.99
N ASN A 376 -1.95 28.98 0.25
CA ASN A 376 -2.35 29.69 -0.97
C ASN A 376 -2.90 28.72 -2.01
N LEU A 377 -2.28 27.56 -2.21
CA LEU A 377 -2.75 26.53 -3.14
C LEU A 377 -4.16 26.03 -2.79
N LEU A 378 -4.41 25.67 -1.52
CA LEU A 378 -5.69 25.14 -1.08
C LEU A 378 -6.83 26.16 -1.23
N VAL A 379 -6.58 27.42 -0.87
CA VAL A 379 -7.56 28.49 -1.06
C VAL A 379 -7.85 28.73 -2.53
N ASN A 380 -6.80 28.75 -3.38
CA ASN A 380 -6.96 28.92 -4.82
C ASN A 380 -7.66 27.75 -5.50
N ALA A 381 -7.45 26.52 -5.03
CA ALA A 381 -8.15 25.34 -5.52
C ALA A 381 -9.63 25.39 -5.11
N ALA A 382 -9.93 25.77 -3.85
CA ALA A 382 -11.29 25.96 -3.38
C ALA A 382 -12.01 27.08 -4.15
N TRP A 383 -11.32 28.19 -4.44
CA TRP A 383 -11.82 29.29 -5.26
C TRP A 383 -12.24 28.84 -6.66
N ARG A 384 -11.50 27.89 -7.23
CA ARG A 384 -11.81 27.26 -8.53
C ARG A 384 -12.88 26.15 -8.44
N GLY A 385 -13.48 25.93 -7.26
CA GLY A 385 -14.47 24.88 -7.04
C GLY A 385 -13.90 23.46 -7.04
N MET A 386 -12.58 23.29 -6.90
CA MET A 386 -11.94 21.98 -6.89
C MET A 386 -12.15 21.27 -5.55
N LYS A 387 -12.25 19.94 -5.60
CA LYS A 387 -12.24 19.09 -4.41
C LYS A 387 -10.81 18.61 -4.16
N VAL A 388 -10.29 18.89 -2.96
CA VAL A 388 -8.89 18.61 -2.63
C VAL A 388 -8.80 17.69 -1.42
N LEU A 389 -8.04 16.60 -1.55
CA LEU A 389 -7.58 15.80 -0.42
C LEU A 389 -6.19 16.30 -0.02
N PHE A 390 -6.07 16.83 1.20
CA PHE A 390 -4.78 17.21 1.77
C PHE A 390 -4.35 16.16 2.82
N ALA A 391 -3.17 15.59 2.63
CA ALA A 391 -2.63 14.52 3.47
C ALA A 391 -1.15 14.79 3.85
N SER A 392 -0.73 14.27 5.00
CA SER A 392 0.66 14.33 5.48
C SER A 392 0.94 13.20 6.46
N LYS A 393 2.20 12.72 6.49
CA LYS A 393 2.68 11.78 7.50
C LYS A 393 2.72 12.39 8.91
N ASN A 394 2.78 13.73 9.01
CA ASN A 394 2.85 14.45 10.27
C ASN A 394 1.52 15.16 10.57
N ASN A 395 0.79 14.69 11.59
CA ASN A 395 -0.46 15.31 12.03
C ASN A 395 -0.31 16.80 12.34
N LYS A 396 0.79 17.21 12.99
CA LYS A 396 1.06 18.62 13.31
C LYS A 396 1.13 19.51 12.06
N ALA A 397 1.62 18.97 10.95
CA ALA A 397 1.66 19.71 9.69
C ALA A 397 0.25 19.95 9.13
N VAL A 398 -0.65 18.97 9.29
CA VAL A 398 -2.04 19.13 8.89
C VAL A 398 -2.74 20.15 9.77
N ASP A 399 -2.56 20.06 11.09
CA ASP A 399 -3.20 20.95 12.06
C ASP A 399 -2.79 22.42 11.84
N VAL A 400 -1.51 22.68 11.53
CA VAL A 400 -1.02 24.03 11.21
C VAL A 400 -1.66 24.60 9.96
N VAL A 401 -1.81 23.79 8.91
CA VAL A 401 -2.44 24.24 7.65
C VAL A 401 -3.93 24.41 7.82
N GLU A 402 -4.61 23.49 8.52
CA GLU A 402 -6.03 23.58 8.85
C GLU A 402 -6.32 24.87 9.62
N ALA A 403 -5.62 25.11 10.74
CA ALA A 403 -5.81 26.31 11.55
C ALA A 403 -5.57 27.59 10.74
N ARG A 404 -4.56 27.58 9.85
CA ARG A 404 -4.29 28.73 9.00
C ARG A 404 -5.39 28.97 7.98
N VAL A 405 -5.83 27.95 7.24
CA VAL A 405 -6.84 28.13 6.19
C VAL A 405 -8.21 28.43 6.80
N ASN A 406 -8.63 27.67 7.82
CA ASN A 406 -9.91 27.90 8.49
C ASN A 406 -9.91 29.19 9.32
N GLY A 407 -8.75 29.76 9.64
CA GLY A 407 -8.61 31.07 10.28
C GLY A 407 -8.69 32.27 9.33
N LEU A 408 -8.72 32.06 8.00
CA LEU A 408 -8.83 33.15 7.03
C LEU A 408 -10.25 33.72 6.91
N GLY A 409 -11.24 33.01 7.42
CA GLY A 409 -12.64 33.43 7.34
C GLY A 409 -13.48 32.86 8.47
N ASN A 410 -14.73 33.31 8.52
CA ASN A 410 -15.67 32.94 9.58
C ASN A 410 -16.26 31.54 9.39
N ARG A 411 -16.03 30.92 8.23
CA ARG A 411 -16.52 29.58 7.86
C ARG A 411 -15.33 28.72 7.44
N PRO A 412 -15.23 27.48 7.96
CA PRO A 412 -14.13 26.59 7.60
C PRO A 412 -14.23 26.15 6.13
N VAL A 413 -13.08 26.08 5.47
CA VAL A 413 -12.94 25.60 4.08
C VAL A 413 -12.39 24.17 4.08
N LEU A 414 -11.61 23.80 5.09
CA LEU A 414 -11.04 22.47 5.26
C LEU A 414 -11.81 21.67 6.32
N LEU A 415 -12.01 20.40 6.03
CA LEU A 415 -12.58 19.41 6.93
C LEU A 415 -11.52 18.40 7.34
N ARG A 416 -11.23 18.31 8.64
CA ARG A 416 -10.27 17.36 9.19
C ARG A 416 -10.94 16.02 9.48
N LEU A 417 -10.43 14.97 8.83
CA LEU A 417 -10.74 13.58 9.16
C LEU A 417 -9.69 13.05 10.15
N GLY A 418 -10.12 12.21 11.10
CA GLY A 418 -9.21 11.67 12.13
C GLY A 418 -9.90 10.68 13.06
N ASN A 419 -9.31 10.48 14.24
CA ASN A 419 -9.81 9.61 15.31
C ASN A 419 -11.22 10.04 15.82
N LYS A 420 -11.78 9.28 16.76
CA LYS A 420 -13.12 9.53 17.33
C LYS A 420 -13.35 10.99 17.78
N GLU A 421 -12.32 11.67 18.31
CA GLU A 421 -12.42 13.06 18.73
C GLU A 421 -12.59 14.02 17.54
N TYR A 422 -11.81 13.83 16.47
CA TYR A 422 -11.94 14.61 15.24
C TYR A 422 -13.26 14.33 14.52
N GLN A 423 -13.77 13.09 14.57
CA GLN A 423 -15.07 12.75 14.00
C GLN A 423 -16.23 13.49 14.70
N ALA A 424 -16.18 13.60 16.03
CA ALA A 424 -17.17 14.36 16.79
C ALA A 424 -17.15 15.85 16.42
N LYS A 425 -15.95 16.46 16.34
CA LYS A 425 -15.78 17.85 15.89
C LYS A 425 -16.30 18.05 14.46
N LEU A 426 -15.98 17.13 13.55
CA LEU A 426 -16.45 17.15 12.17
C LEU A 426 -17.98 17.11 12.09
N ALA A 427 -18.64 16.26 12.87
CA ALA A 427 -20.09 16.19 12.91
C ALA A 427 -20.71 17.55 13.33
N THR A 428 -20.19 18.16 14.39
CA THR A 428 -20.63 19.50 14.82
C THR A 428 -20.43 20.55 13.73
N TYR A 429 -19.29 20.52 13.02
CA TYR A 429 -19.02 21.44 11.91
C TYR A 429 -19.98 21.26 10.74
N LEU A 430 -20.25 20.02 10.33
CA LEU A 430 -21.18 19.72 9.25
C LEU A 430 -22.59 20.17 9.60
N THR A 431 -23.06 19.93 10.84
CA THR A 431 -24.36 20.42 11.29
C THR A 431 -24.44 21.95 11.24
N SER A 432 -23.40 22.65 11.72
CA SER A 432 -23.34 24.11 11.66
C SER A 432 -23.37 24.65 10.23
N MET A 433 -22.59 24.05 9.32
CA MET A 433 -22.58 24.45 7.91
C MET A 433 -23.91 24.20 7.21
N LEU A 434 -24.56 23.07 7.48
CA LEU A 434 -25.87 22.73 6.91
C LEU A 434 -26.99 23.63 7.47
N SER A 435 -26.85 24.14 8.70
CA SER A 435 -27.80 25.09 9.30
C SER A 435 -27.59 26.54 8.87
N GLY A 436 -26.38 26.89 8.42
CA GLY A 436 -26.02 28.24 8.01
C GLY A 436 -26.67 28.62 6.69
N ARG A 437 -27.35 29.77 6.66
CA ARG A 437 -27.83 30.38 5.40
C ARG A 437 -26.91 31.54 5.03
N VAL A 438 -26.57 31.65 3.75
CA VAL A 438 -25.85 32.80 3.21
C VAL A 438 -26.78 34.02 3.31
N GLY A 439 -26.36 35.03 4.06
CA GLY A 439 -27.11 36.28 4.22
C GLY A 439 -26.90 37.24 3.05
N GLU A 440 -27.63 38.34 3.04
CA GLU A 440 -27.45 39.41 2.06
C GLU A 440 -26.09 40.13 2.26
N ASP A 441 -25.70 40.36 3.52
CA ASP A 441 -24.41 40.95 3.87
C ASP A 441 -23.21 40.12 3.37
N ASP A 442 -23.32 38.78 3.40
CA ASP A 442 -22.29 37.88 2.87
C ASP A 442 -22.11 38.07 1.36
N ARG A 443 -23.22 38.27 0.64
CA ARG A 443 -23.21 38.46 -0.83
C ARG A 443 -22.60 39.81 -1.19
N ILE A 444 -22.99 40.87 -0.49
CA ILE A 444 -22.44 42.21 -0.70
C ILE A 444 -20.92 42.20 -0.44
N SER A 445 -20.50 41.63 0.70
CA SER A 445 -19.06 41.52 1.05
C SER A 445 -18.27 40.74 0.00
N TYR A 446 -18.85 39.66 -0.54
CA TYR A 446 -18.25 38.87 -1.61
C TYR A 446 -18.11 39.67 -2.91
N GLU A 447 -19.16 40.37 -3.34
CA GLU A 447 -19.17 41.16 -4.57
C GLU A 447 -18.16 42.31 -4.52
N GLU A 448 -18.09 43.03 -3.39
CA GLU A 448 -17.09 44.07 -3.16
C GLU A 448 -15.66 43.51 -3.20
N GLY A 449 -15.42 42.41 -2.46
CA GLY A 449 -14.11 41.75 -2.43
C GLY A 449 -13.67 41.26 -3.81
N LEU A 450 -14.59 40.70 -4.60
CA LEU A 450 -14.33 40.25 -5.96
C LEU A 450 -13.98 41.41 -6.90
N ALA A 451 -14.69 42.53 -6.79
CA ALA A 451 -14.41 43.73 -7.59
C ALA A 451 -13.01 44.29 -7.28
N HIS A 452 -12.67 44.41 -5.99
CA HIS A 452 -11.35 44.84 -5.53
C HIS A 452 -10.23 43.90 -6.03
N HIS A 453 -10.43 42.59 -5.88
CA HIS A 453 -9.47 41.60 -6.34
C HIS A 453 -9.24 41.68 -7.86
N THR A 454 -10.32 41.81 -8.64
CA THR A 454 -10.26 41.93 -10.10
C THR A 454 -9.48 43.17 -10.53
N GLN A 455 -9.69 44.30 -9.84
CA GLN A 455 -8.95 45.53 -10.11
C GLN A 455 -7.46 45.38 -9.82
N LEU A 456 -7.09 44.83 -8.66
CA LEU A 456 -5.70 44.61 -8.27
C LEU A 456 -4.99 43.64 -9.22
N ALA A 457 -5.66 42.54 -9.60
CA ALA A 457 -5.12 41.58 -10.55
C ALA A 457 -4.80 42.21 -11.91
N ARG A 458 -5.66 43.13 -12.39
CA ARG A 458 -5.41 43.88 -13.62
C ARG A 458 -4.17 44.78 -13.49
N GLN A 459 -4.06 45.52 -12.39
CA GLN A 459 -2.90 46.40 -12.14
C GLN A 459 -1.60 45.59 -12.05
N LEU A 460 -1.62 44.45 -11.39
CA LEU A 460 -0.46 43.56 -11.25
C LEU A 460 0.01 43.07 -12.63
N LYS A 461 -0.93 42.66 -13.49
CA LYS A 461 -0.64 42.25 -14.87
C LYS A 461 -0.02 43.36 -15.72
N GLU A 462 -0.48 44.61 -15.54
CA GLU A 462 0.10 45.77 -16.22
C GLU A 462 1.55 46.04 -15.75
N LEU A 463 1.81 45.91 -14.45
CA LEU A 463 3.15 46.05 -13.88
C LEU A 463 4.10 44.94 -14.34
N ASP A 464 3.65 43.69 -14.38
CA ASP A 464 4.44 42.56 -14.87
C ASP A 464 4.84 42.75 -16.34
N ALA A 465 3.90 43.24 -17.17
CA ALA A 465 4.17 43.55 -18.57
C ALA A 465 5.21 44.68 -18.73
N LEU A 466 5.17 45.70 -17.87
CA LEU A 466 6.15 46.78 -17.86
C LEU A 466 7.53 46.30 -17.41
N GLN A 467 7.58 45.45 -16.38
CA GLN A 467 8.81 44.84 -15.89
C GLN A 467 9.48 43.98 -16.97
N ALA A 468 8.70 43.14 -17.67
CA ALA A 468 9.20 42.30 -18.77
C ALA A 468 9.82 43.13 -19.90
N ARG A 469 9.14 44.21 -20.33
CA ARG A 469 9.66 45.14 -21.34
C ARG A 469 10.96 45.81 -20.90
N THR A 470 11.03 46.22 -19.64
CA THR A 470 12.24 46.83 -19.06
C THR A 470 13.41 45.85 -19.06
N LEU A 471 13.15 44.58 -18.69
CA LEU A 471 14.17 43.53 -18.70
C LEU A 471 14.68 43.23 -20.11
N GLU A 472 13.78 43.15 -21.10
CA GLU A 472 14.14 42.94 -22.49
C GLU A 472 14.99 44.09 -23.04
N ALA A 473 14.60 45.33 -22.75
CA ALA A 473 15.37 46.51 -23.13
C ALA A 473 16.77 46.50 -22.49
N ARG A 474 16.88 46.15 -21.21
CA ARG A 474 18.16 46.01 -20.52
C ARG A 474 19.04 44.95 -21.17
N ASN A 475 18.53 43.73 -21.38
CA ASN A 475 19.29 42.66 -22.02
C ASN A 475 19.77 43.04 -23.42
N ARG A 476 18.97 43.82 -24.15
CA ARG A 476 19.36 44.34 -25.47
C ARG A 476 20.49 45.36 -25.36
N VAL A 477 20.45 46.26 -24.38
CA VAL A 477 21.55 47.20 -24.10
C VAL A 477 22.82 46.43 -23.74
N ASP A 478 22.74 45.48 -22.81
CA ASP A 478 23.89 44.68 -22.39
C ASP A 478 24.54 43.93 -23.58
N LYS A 479 23.73 43.40 -24.49
CA LYS A 479 24.23 42.75 -25.72
C LYS A 479 24.92 43.74 -26.66
N LEU A 480 24.32 44.90 -26.89
CA LEU A 480 24.93 45.94 -27.73
C LEU A 480 26.23 46.47 -27.11
N GLU A 481 26.30 46.63 -25.79
CA GLU A 481 27.56 47.00 -25.12
C GLU A 481 28.64 45.94 -25.33
N ALA A 482 28.30 44.66 -25.18
CA ALA A 482 29.24 43.56 -25.40
C ALA A 482 29.77 43.51 -26.84
N ASP A 483 28.90 43.71 -27.84
CA ASP A 483 29.28 43.70 -29.26
C ASP A 483 30.26 44.83 -29.60
N VAL A 484 30.16 45.97 -28.91
CA VAL A 484 30.95 47.16 -29.21
C VAL A 484 32.21 47.27 -28.32
N GLU A 485 32.35 46.45 -27.28
CA GLU A 485 33.52 46.44 -26.38
C GLU A 485 34.84 46.15 -27.12
N ALA A 486 34.81 45.31 -28.17
CA ALA A 486 35.97 45.07 -29.02
C ALA A 486 36.42 46.36 -29.74
N LEU A 487 35.46 47.16 -30.21
CA LEU A 487 35.73 48.44 -30.88
C LEU A 487 36.25 49.47 -29.88
N ARG A 488 35.74 49.49 -28.64
CA ARG A 488 36.23 50.37 -27.57
C ARG A 488 37.71 50.16 -27.27
N LYS A 489 38.19 48.90 -27.29
CA LYS A 489 39.63 48.58 -27.15
C LYS A 489 40.48 49.09 -28.30
N VAL A 490 39.95 49.07 -29.52
CA VAL A 490 40.67 49.53 -30.73
C VAL A 490 40.76 51.05 -30.77
N PHE A 491 39.67 51.77 -30.50
CA PHE A 491 39.64 53.23 -30.61
C PHE A 491 40.18 53.95 -29.36
N GLY A 492 40.24 53.28 -28.21
CA GLY A 492 40.53 53.90 -26.92
C GLY A 492 39.33 54.68 -26.36
N PRO A 493 39.29 54.91 -25.03
CA PRO A 493 38.09 55.42 -24.35
C PRO A 493 37.65 56.82 -24.84
N ASP A 494 38.59 57.74 -25.08
CA ASP A 494 38.25 59.11 -25.46
C ASP A 494 37.63 59.23 -26.86
N ARG A 495 38.19 58.51 -27.85
CA ARG A 495 37.67 58.51 -29.22
C ARG A 495 36.38 57.71 -29.34
N PHE A 496 36.30 56.61 -28.61
CA PHE A 496 35.11 55.78 -28.60
C PHE A 496 33.91 56.52 -27.99
N ASN A 497 34.10 57.23 -26.87
CA ASN A 497 33.02 58.01 -26.26
C ASN A 497 32.67 59.28 -27.04
N ALA A 498 33.52 59.72 -27.98
CA ALA A 498 33.24 60.82 -28.90
C ALA A 498 32.50 60.37 -30.18
N LEU A 499 32.25 59.07 -30.37
CA LEU A 499 31.42 58.57 -31.48
C LEU A 499 29.97 59.00 -31.25
N ASP A 500 29.46 59.84 -32.15
CA ASP A 500 28.06 60.24 -32.18
C ASP A 500 27.34 59.75 -33.45
N ALA A 501 26.02 59.88 -33.48
CA ALA A 501 25.19 59.46 -34.61
C ALA A 501 25.58 60.15 -35.94
N SER A 502 26.14 61.36 -35.89
CA SER A 502 26.58 62.10 -37.07
C SER A 502 27.91 61.57 -37.65
N LEU A 503 28.80 61.09 -36.78
CA LEU A 503 30.07 60.48 -37.12
C LEU A 503 29.87 59.06 -37.66
N VAL A 504 28.97 58.28 -37.02
CA VAL A 504 28.56 56.95 -37.49
C VAL A 504 27.84 57.02 -38.84
N ALA A 505 27.04 58.06 -39.09
CA ALA A 505 26.42 58.25 -40.40
C ALA A 505 27.42 58.55 -41.53
N LYS A 506 28.60 59.12 -41.22
CA LYS A 506 29.67 59.44 -42.18
C LYS A 506 30.69 58.31 -42.35
N LEU A 507 30.64 57.29 -41.50
CA LEU A 507 31.59 56.18 -41.45
C LEU A 507 31.69 55.40 -42.78
N PRO A 508 30.59 55.09 -43.51
CA PRO A 508 30.68 54.38 -44.79
C PRO A 508 31.53 55.13 -45.82
N ALA A 509 31.32 56.44 -45.98
CA ALA A 509 32.07 57.27 -46.91
C ALA A 509 33.54 57.45 -46.48
N LEU A 510 33.82 57.47 -45.18
CA LEU A 510 35.18 57.55 -44.65
C LEU A 510 35.95 56.23 -44.81
N VAL A 511 35.29 55.08 -44.65
CA VAL A 511 35.88 53.75 -44.86
C VAL A 511 36.20 53.56 -46.33
N GLU A 512 35.26 53.87 -47.24
CA GLU A 512 35.45 53.75 -48.69
C GLU A 512 36.63 54.64 -49.15
N ALA A 513 36.73 55.87 -48.64
CA ALA A 513 37.85 56.77 -48.93
C ALA A 513 39.20 56.30 -48.34
N ALA A 514 39.18 55.56 -47.24
CA ALA A 514 40.38 54.98 -46.63
C ALA A 514 40.85 53.70 -47.35
N GLU A 515 39.92 52.83 -47.75
CA GLU A 515 40.19 51.63 -48.57
C GLU A 515 40.78 52.03 -49.92
N THR A 516 40.19 53.02 -50.60
CA THR A 516 40.73 53.53 -51.87
C THR A 516 42.15 54.08 -51.73
N LYS A 517 42.48 54.68 -50.58
CA LYS A 517 43.84 55.18 -50.29
C LYS A 517 44.82 54.08 -49.91
N ALA A 518 44.34 53.02 -49.23
CA ALA A 518 45.16 51.86 -48.89
C ALA A 518 45.48 51.02 -50.13
N ASP A 519 44.51 50.80 -51.01
CA ASP A 519 44.71 50.13 -52.30
C ASP A 519 45.66 50.91 -53.23
N ALA A 520 45.71 52.24 -53.10
CA ALA A 520 46.68 53.07 -53.82
C ALA A 520 48.11 53.02 -53.24
N LEU A 521 48.30 52.44 -52.04
CA LEU A 521 49.58 52.31 -51.35
C LEU A 521 50.19 50.90 -51.46
N ASP A 522 49.45 49.91 -51.94
CA ASP A 522 49.94 48.56 -52.28
C ASP A 522 49.72 48.30 -53.79
N PRO A 523 50.70 48.62 -54.66
CA PRO A 523 50.53 48.62 -56.11
C PRO A 523 50.45 47.23 -56.77
#